data_AF-A0A7V1Z847-F1
#
_entry.id   AF-A0A7V1Z847-F1
#
_cell.length_a   1.000
_cell.length_b   1.000
_cell.length_c   1.000
_cell.angle_alpha   90.00
_cell.angle_beta   90.00
_cell.angle_gamma   90.00
#
_symmetry.space_group_name_H-M   'P 1'
#
loop_
_entity.id
_entity.type
_entity.pdbx_description
1 polymer ?
#
loop_
_entity_poly.entity_id
_entity_poly.type
_entity_poly.pdbx_seq_one_letter_code
_entity_poly.pdbx_strand_id
1 'polypeptide(L)'
;MSAEIFARNNDVLAICVQELNEILAEQELHEILAGVPLTPAHQASALRAAIALGYCRLFGADLGDEDGALPLPIAKAATTALHDLIDDAAKRAQTLAHDWDSTDEPIERDELCVRLLLDRMDIHAAYIAVNEALLEAYGDQEISWQEYDSSLQALTEKVEQLDAALQQPENLEILSTVAHLPLIENWRILLTEDHQGLMPWWLSGLLSEVAQVSMQEALKRMPSAGIWQAVARAVNDKEERQLAALKLLLLMTLRARVAAAPAGQPVIIRWVSPDGQYEAHCVLVQDKRPEQIEIVFMTRAGEPALRLSNQPVWLADLESKISAEGKAWFPSDGLLQALESGKPPCLAVGSSREVWEADLQSIPPDLVEALHHDSPSAQEAS
;
A
#
# COMPACT_ATOMS: atom_id res chain seq x y z
N MET A 1 3.57 16.99 21.40
CA MET A 1 3.42 16.77 19.95
C MET A 1 4.61 17.32 19.14
N SER A 2 5.33 18.37 19.56
CA SER A 2 6.48 18.85 18.76
C SER A 2 7.71 17.91 18.80
N ALA A 3 8.11 17.39 19.95
CA ALA A 3 9.37 16.63 20.08
C ALA A 3 9.41 15.30 19.28
N GLU A 4 8.30 14.56 19.20
CA GLU A 4 8.25 13.30 18.44
C GLU A 4 8.23 13.53 16.92
N ILE A 5 7.62 14.62 16.45
CA ILE A 5 7.63 15.01 15.04
C ILE A 5 9.05 15.42 14.63
N PHE A 6 9.73 16.23 15.46
CA PHE A 6 11.14 16.59 15.23
C PHE A 6 12.07 15.37 15.17
N ALA A 7 11.89 14.40 16.07
CA ALA A 7 12.71 13.18 16.08
C ALA A 7 12.51 12.34 14.80
N ARG A 8 11.26 12.14 14.38
CA ARG A 8 10.96 11.41 13.14
C ARG A 8 11.47 12.12 11.89
N ASN A 9 11.41 13.45 11.86
CA ASN A 9 11.93 14.23 10.74
C ASN A 9 13.45 14.06 10.62
N ASN A 10 14.18 14.05 11.73
CA ASN A 10 15.63 13.80 11.70
C ASN A 10 15.98 12.42 11.14
N ASP A 11 15.19 11.39 11.42
CA ASP A 11 15.40 10.05 10.85
C ASP A 11 15.21 10.06 9.32
N VAL A 12 14.18 10.76 8.82
CA VAL A 12 13.95 10.90 7.37
C VAL A 12 15.09 11.65 6.69
N LEU A 13 15.56 12.75 7.27
CA LEU A 13 16.69 13.50 6.71
C LEU A 13 17.96 12.64 6.67
N ALA A 14 18.24 11.88 7.73
CA ALA A 14 19.37 10.96 7.77
C ALA A 14 19.29 9.88 6.67
N ILE A 15 18.08 9.38 6.39
CA ILE A 15 17.83 8.43 5.29
C ILE A 15 18.13 9.07 3.94
N CYS A 16 17.67 10.31 3.68
CA CYS A 16 17.96 11.01 2.43
C CYS A 16 19.47 11.20 2.19
N VAL A 17 20.21 11.60 3.23
CA VAL A 17 21.68 11.75 3.14
C VAL A 17 22.36 10.41 2.92
N GLN A 18 21.92 9.35 3.61
CA GLN A 18 22.45 8.01 3.40
C GLN A 18 22.24 7.53 1.96
N GLU A 19 21.01 7.67 1.44
CA GLU A 19 20.65 7.28 0.08
C GLU A 19 21.47 8.05 -0.97
N LEU A 20 21.62 9.37 -0.79
CA LEU A 20 22.48 10.17 -1.65
C LEU A 20 23.92 9.65 -1.66
N ASN A 21 24.51 9.38 -0.49
CA ASN A 21 25.87 8.88 -0.39
C ASN A 21 26.05 7.49 -1.04
N GLU A 22 25.07 6.60 -0.87
CA GLU A 22 25.07 5.29 -1.51
C GLU A 22 25.03 5.42 -3.05
N ILE A 23 24.21 6.33 -3.56
CA ILE A 23 24.11 6.59 -5.01
C ILE A 23 25.39 7.25 -5.55
N LEU A 24 25.96 8.23 -4.85
CA LEU A 24 27.20 8.89 -5.25
C LEU A 24 28.39 7.92 -5.30
N ALA A 25 28.32 6.80 -4.57
CA ALA A 25 29.33 5.75 -4.59
C ALA A 25 29.19 4.78 -5.78
N GLU A 26 28.15 4.89 -6.60
CA GLU A 26 27.92 3.98 -7.73
C GLU A 26 28.98 4.09 -8.83
N GLN A 27 29.34 2.96 -9.44
CA GLN A 27 30.37 2.88 -10.47
C GLN A 27 30.00 3.71 -11.70
N GLU A 28 28.73 3.72 -12.06
CA GLU A 28 28.18 4.42 -13.22
C GLU A 28 28.46 5.93 -13.18
N LEU A 29 28.39 6.55 -12.00
CA LEU A 29 28.69 7.98 -11.83
C LEU A 29 30.18 8.27 -11.99
N HIS A 30 31.04 7.40 -11.45
CA HIS A 30 32.48 7.49 -11.62
C HIS A 30 32.89 7.32 -13.09
N GLU A 31 32.21 6.43 -13.83
CA GLU A 31 32.44 6.23 -15.26
C GLU A 31 32.04 7.47 -16.08
N ILE A 32 30.93 8.13 -15.74
CA ILE A 32 30.56 9.43 -16.34
C ILE A 32 31.67 10.46 -16.15
N LEU A 33 32.18 10.61 -14.92
CA LEU A 33 33.26 11.56 -14.60
C LEU A 33 34.59 11.21 -15.30
N ALA A 34 34.84 9.92 -15.53
CA ALA A 34 36.00 9.45 -16.29
C ALA A 34 35.87 9.65 -17.81
N GLY A 35 34.72 10.17 -18.29
CA GLY A 35 34.47 10.42 -19.71
C GLY A 35 34.14 9.17 -20.52
N VAL A 36 33.67 8.11 -19.86
CA VAL A 36 33.17 6.90 -20.54
C VAL A 36 31.91 7.26 -21.34
N PRO A 37 31.71 6.70 -22.55
CA PRO A 37 30.49 6.93 -23.32
C PRO A 37 29.22 6.61 -22.53
N LEU A 38 28.23 7.52 -22.59
CA LEU A 38 26.98 7.37 -21.84
C LEU A 38 26.17 6.15 -22.31
N THR A 39 25.63 5.43 -21.33
CA THR A 39 24.72 4.29 -21.51
C THR A 39 23.40 4.60 -20.77
N PRO A 40 22.32 3.85 -21.00
CA PRO A 40 21.09 4.01 -20.22
C PRO A 40 21.29 3.83 -18.71
N ALA A 41 22.21 2.94 -18.29
CA ALA A 41 22.54 2.76 -16.88
C ALA A 41 23.20 4.01 -16.28
N HIS A 42 24.12 4.65 -17.02
CA HIS A 42 24.73 5.93 -16.64
C HIS A 42 23.66 7.01 -16.41
N GLN A 43 22.74 7.15 -17.36
CA GLN A 43 21.68 8.15 -17.28
C GLN A 43 20.72 7.88 -16.11
N ALA A 44 20.37 6.60 -15.87
CA ALA A 44 19.52 6.21 -14.75
C ALA A 44 20.17 6.48 -13.38
N SER A 45 21.46 6.16 -13.21
CA SER A 45 22.20 6.49 -11.97
C SER A 45 22.35 8.01 -11.79
N ALA A 46 22.62 8.76 -12.87
CA ALA A 46 22.67 10.22 -12.81
C ALA A 46 21.33 10.85 -12.40
N LEU A 47 20.21 10.34 -12.93
CA LEU A 47 18.88 10.77 -12.51
C LEU A 47 18.61 10.46 -11.03
N ARG A 48 18.95 9.25 -10.56
CA ARG A 48 18.81 8.89 -9.14
C ARG A 48 19.62 9.81 -8.23
N ALA A 49 20.85 10.17 -8.63
CA ALA A 49 21.68 11.12 -7.89
C ALA A 49 21.01 12.51 -7.82
N ALA A 50 20.43 12.99 -8.93
CA ALA A 50 19.69 14.25 -8.97
C ALA A 50 18.43 14.23 -8.11
N ILE A 51 17.67 13.13 -8.12
CA ILE A 51 16.48 12.96 -7.26
C ILE A 51 16.90 12.99 -5.78
N ALA A 52 17.89 12.19 -5.38
CA ALA A 52 18.35 12.11 -4.00
C ALA A 52 18.88 13.45 -3.48
N LEU A 53 19.73 14.13 -4.27
CA LEU A 53 20.22 15.47 -3.91
C LEU A 53 19.05 16.46 -3.82
N GLY A 54 18.12 16.41 -4.77
CA GLY A 54 16.92 17.24 -4.76
C GLY A 54 16.06 17.05 -3.52
N TYR A 55 15.88 15.82 -3.04
CA TYR A 55 15.19 15.55 -1.78
C TYR A 55 15.94 16.12 -0.57
N CYS A 56 17.27 15.98 -0.53
CA CYS A 56 18.09 16.64 0.49
C CYS A 56 17.87 18.16 0.51
N ARG A 57 17.80 18.81 -0.67
CA ARG A 57 17.49 20.25 -0.79
C ARG A 57 16.08 20.58 -0.32
N LEU A 58 15.08 19.86 -0.83
CA LEU A 58 13.67 20.07 -0.53
C LEU A 58 13.36 19.95 0.95
N PHE A 59 14.01 19.01 1.65
CA PHE A 59 13.77 18.73 3.06
C PHE A 59 14.78 19.40 4.00
N GLY A 60 15.82 20.05 3.48
CA GLY A 60 16.82 20.76 4.28
C GLY A 60 17.73 19.81 5.06
N ALA A 61 18.12 18.70 4.44
CA ALA A 61 19.10 17.80 5.00
C ALA A 61 20.50 18.47 5.03
N ASP A 62 21.20 18.33 6.15
CA ASP A 62 22.57 18.81 6.30
C ASP A 62 23.56 17.86 5.61
N LEU A 63 24.18 18.30 4.52
CA LEU A 63 25.17 17.54 3.76
C LEU A 63 26.61 17.75 4.26
N GLY A 64 26.81 18.61 5.27
CA GLY A 64 28.13 18.88 5.85
C GLY A 64 29.07 19.65 4.92
N ASP A 65 30.39 19.46 5.11
CA ASP A 65 31.42 20.23 4.39
C ASP A 65 31.53 19.87 2.90
N GLU A 66 30.96 18.73 2.48
CA GLU A 66 30.93 18.27 1.09
C GLU A 66 29.65 18.68 0.36
N ASP A 67 28.88 19.60 0.95
CA ASP A 67 27.71 20.17 0.31
C ASP A 67 28.09 20.96 -0.96
N GLY A 68 27.49 20.59 -2.10
CA GLY A 68 27.71 21.21 -3.40
C GLY A 68 26.72 20.68 -4.44
N ALA A 69 26.77 21.22 -5.67
CA ALA A 69 25.93 20.72 -6.74
C ALA A 69 26.53 19.50 -7.45
N LEU A 70 25.72 18.84 -8.27
CA LEU A 70 26.21 17.75 -9.11
C LEU A 70 27.22 18.27 -10.14
N PRO A 71 28.32 17.53 -10.39
CA PRO A 71 29.22 17.85 -11.50
C PRO A 71 28.50 17.92 -12.84
N LEU A 72 28.89 18.87 -13.70
CA LEU A 72 28.24 19.12 -14.99
C LEU A 72 28.02 17.86 -15.86
N PRO A 73 28.98 16.92 -16.00
CA PRO A 73 28.74 15.70 -16.78
C PRO A 73 27.59 14.83 -16.24
N ILE A 74 27.45 14.75 -14.91
CA ILE A 74 26.37 14.02 -14.24
C ILE A 74 25.05 14.77 -14.43
N ALA A 75 25.04 16.10 -14.24
CA ALA A 75 23.84 16.92 -14.46
C ALA A 75 23.31 16.79 -15.89
N LYS A 76 24.18 16.81 -16.91
CA LYS A 76 23.79 16.61 -18.31
C LYS A 76 23.19 15.21 -18.57
N ALA A 77 23.77 14.17 -17.97
CA ALA A 77 23.23 12.81 -18.06
C ALA A 77 21.86 12.71 -17.36
N ALA A 78 21.72 13.32 -16.18
CA ALA A 78 20.48 13.38 -15.42
C ALA A 78 19.38 14.13 -16.19
N THR A 79 19.68 15.29 -16.80
CA THR A 79 18.74 16.04 -17.65
C THR A 79 18.15 15.17 -18.77
N THR A 80 18.97 14.32 -19.39
CA THR A 80 18.50 13.44 -20.45
C THR A 80 17.50 12.40 -19.92
N ALA A 81 17.83 11.70 -18.84
CA ALA A 81 16.90 10.74 -18.23
C ALA A 81 15.68 11.42 -17.60
N LEU A 82 15.81 12.66 -17.11
CA LEU A 82 14.70 13.44 -16.57
C LEU A 82 13.68 13.76 -17.67
N HIS A 83 14.12 14.07 -18.88
CA HIS A 83 13.21 14.24 -20.02
C HIS A 83 12.38 12.97 -20.29
N ASP A 84 13.01 11.80 -20.27
CA ASP A 84 12.32 10.52 -20.48
C ASP A 84 11.32 10.24 -19.36
N LEU A 85 11.70 10.48 -18.10
CA LEU A 85 10.81 10.34 -16.94
C LEU A 85 9.58 11.25 -17.06
N ILE A 86 9.76 12.53 -17.43
CA ILE A 86 8.66 13.47 -17.61
C ILE A 86 7.74 13.03 -18.74
N ASP A 87 8.29 12.59 -19.87
CA ASP A 87 7.50 12.14 -21.02
C ASP A 87 6.68 10.89 -20.69
N ASP A 88 7.24 9.95 -19.93
CA ASP A 88 6.53 8.76 -19.50
C ASP A 88 5.47 9.04 -18.44
N ALA A 89 5.74 9.94 -17.49
CA ALA A 89 4.74 10.42 -16.54
C ALA A 89 3.59 11.15 -17.26
N ALA A 90 3.90 11.96 -18.28
CA ALA A 90 2.90 12.68 -19.07
C ALA A 90 2.00 11.72 -19.86
N LYS A 91 2.56 10.65 -20.44
CA LYS A 91 1.75 9.60 -21.08
C LYS A 91 0.81 8.92 -20.09
N ARG A 92 1.30 8.54 -18.90
CA ARG A 92 0.46 7.97 -17.84
C ARG A 92 -0.63 8.93 -17.39
N ALA A 93 -0.32 10.21 -17.22
CA ALA A 93 -1.32 11.23 -16.89
C ALA A 93 -2.40 11.36 -17.97
N GLN A 94 -2.05 11.20 -19.26
CA GLN A 94 -3.01 11.25 -20.37
C GLN A 94 -3.95 10.03 -20.41
N THR A 95 -3.51 8.87 -19.91
CA THR A 95 -4.32 7.64 -19.88
C THR A 95 -4.96 7.35 -18.53
N LEU A 96 -4.63 8.13 -17.48
CA LEU A 96 -5.04 7.88 -16.10
C LEU A 96 -6.53 7.59 -15.94
N ALA A 97 -7.41 8.41 -16.50
CA ALA A 97 -8.85 8.19 -16.39
C ALA A 97 -9.31 6.85 -16.98
N HIS A 98 -8.77 6.49 -18.15
CA HIS A 98 -9.09 5.22 -18.79
C HIS A 98 -8.56 4.02 -18.00
N ASP A 99 -7.31 4.11 -17.54
CA ASP A 99 -6.65 3.04 -16.80
C ASP A 99 -7.33 2.83 -15.44
N TRP A 100 -7.72 3.92 -14.77
CA TRP A 100 -8.46 3.91 -13.51
C TRP A 100 -9.82 3.22 -13.66
N ASP A 101 -10.62 3.59 -14.67
CA ASP A 101 -11.93 2.99 -14.93
C ASP A 101 -11.84 1.51 -15.32
N SER A 102 -10.75 1.12 -16.00
CA SER A 102 -10.52 -0.25 -16.46
C SER A 102 -9.94 -1.18 -15.39
N THR A 103 -9.47 -0.62 -14.27
CA THR A 103 -8.91 -1.36 -13.14
C THR A 103 -10.05 -1.75 -12.20
N ASP A 104 -10.23 -3.03 -11.92
CA ASP A 104 -11.32 -3.52 -11.06
C ASP A 104 -10.98 -3.42 -9.56
N GLU A 105 -9.70 -3.52 -9.21
CA GLU A 105 -9.23 -3.53 -7.83
C GLU A 105 -9.01 -2.11 -7.28
N PRO A 106 -9.67 -1.71 -6.16
CA PRO A 106 -9.52 -0.38 -5.59
C PRO A 106 -8.07 -0.01 -5.21
N ILE A 107 -7.30 -0.99 -4.72
CA ILE A 107 -5.90 -0.76 -4.33
C ILE A 107 -5.05 -0.44 -5.55
N GLU A 108 -5.20 -1.19 -6.64
CA GLU A 108 -4.49 -0.93 -7.89
C GLU A 108 -4.82 0.47 -8.46
N ARG A 109 -6.07 0.94 -8.30
CA ARG A 109 -6.43 2.32 -8.65
C ARG A 109 -5.62 3.32 -7.83
N ASP A 110 -5.65 3.22 -6.50
CA ASP A 110 -4.88 4.11 -5.63
C ASP A 110 -3.38 4.10 -5.98
N GLU A 111 -2.82 2.94 -6.35
CA GLU A 111 -1.45 2.81 -6.80
C GLU A 111 -1.15 3.61 -8.08
N LEU A 112 -2.07 3.67 -9.06
CA LEU A 112 -1.90 4.51 -10.26
C LEU A 112 -1.72 5.99 -9.89
N CYS A 113 -2.56 6.48 -8.97
CA CYS A 113 -2.51 7.86 -8.49
C CYS A 113 -1.25 8.13 -7.68
N VAL A 114 -0.94 7.26 -6.70
CA VAL A 114 0.24 7.38 -5.86
C VAL A 114 1.51 7.38 -6.71
N ARG A 115 1.58 6.50 -7.72
CA ARG A 115 2.73 6.43 -8.62
C ARG A 115 2.96 7.73 -9.38
N LEU A 116 1.91 8.33 -9.94
CA LEU A 116 2.00 9.62 -10.64
C LEU A 116 2.44 10.76 -9.71
N LEU A 117 1.95 10.80 -8.49
CA LEU A 117 2.35 11.80 -7.50
C LEU A 117 3.80 11.61 -7.03
N LEU A 118 4.25 10.37 -6.88
CA LEU A 118 5.65 10.03 -6.60
C LEU A 118 6.56 10.47 -7.74
N ASP A 119 6.24 10.09 -8.98
CA ASP A 119 7.02 10.49 -10.15
C ASP A 119 7.06 12.03 -10.27
N ARG A 120 5.96 12.72 -9.96
CA ARG A 120 5.92 14.19 -9.99
C ARG A 120 6.80 14.83 -8.92
N MET A 121 6.87 14.24 -7.72
CA MET A 121 7.76 14.67 -6.64
C MET A 121 9.23 14.43 -7.02
N ASP A 122 9.55 13.26 -7.58
CA ASP A 122 10.89 12.92 -8.07
C ASP A 122 11.35 13.88 -9.17
N ILE A 123 10.47 14.19 -10.13
CA ILE A 123 10.73 15.19 -11.18
C ILE A 123 11.03 16.57 -10.55
N HIS A 124 10.29 16.97 -9.51
CA HIS A 124 10.52 18.24 -8.84
C HIS A 124 11.88 18.28 -8.14
N ALA A 125 12.23 17.22 -7.41
CA ALA A 125 13.52 17.07 -6.76
C ALA A 125 14.67 17.11 -7.78
N ALA A 126 14.61 16.28 -8.82
CA ALA A 126 15.61 16.25 -9.88
C ALA A 126 15.78 17.60 -10.59
N TYR A 127 14.68 18.30 -10.86
CA TYR A 127 14.71 19.63 -11.48
C TYR A 127 15.49 20.64 -10.63
N ILE A 128 15.32 20.63 -9.30
CA ILE A 128 16.05 21.52 -8.38
C ILE A 128 17.55 21.24 -8.45
N ALA A 129 17.95 19.97 -8.31
CA ALA A 129 19.37 19.57 -8.32
C ALA A 129 20.04 19.86 -9.68
N VAL A 130 19.35 19.59 -10.79
CA VAL A 130 19.85 19.89 -12.15
C VAL A 130 19.99 21.39 -12.36
N ASN A 131 19.01 22.19 -11.92
CA ASN A 131 19.07 23.64 -12.05
C ASN A 131 20.24 24.24 -11.26
N GLU A 132 20.44 23.79 -10.01
CA GLU A 132 21.58 24.18 -9.17
C GLU A 132 22.91 23.86 -9.86
N ALA A 133 23.07 22.64 -10.36
CA ALA A 133 24.29 22.19 -11.04
C ALA A 133 24.59 22.96 -12.33
N LEU A 134 23.57 23.22 -13.15
CA LEU A 134 23.74 24.01 -14.37
C LEU A 134 24.08 25.47 -14.06
N LEU A 135 23.52 26.03 -12.98
CA LEU A 135 23.82 27.40 -12.55
C LEU A 135 25.26 27.52 -12.04
N GLU A 136 25.74 26.54 -11.26
CA GLU A 136 27.13 26.48 -10.81
C GLU A 136 28.10 26.37 -11.99
N ALA A 137 27.84 25.44 -12.92
CA ALA A 137 28.64 25.27 -14.14
C ALA A 137 28.68 26.53 -15.03
N TYR A 138 27.59 27.30 -15.08
CA TYR A 138 27.58 28.60 -15.74
C TYR A 138 28.46 29.62 -15.00
N GLY A 139 28.38 29.67 -13.67
CA GLY A 139 29.24 30.50 -12.82
C GLY A 139 30.72 30.23 -13.02
N ASP A 140 31.08 28.94 -13.16
CA ASP A 140 32.44 28.45 -13.43
C ASP A 140 32.85 28.54 -14.90
N GLN A 141 31.96 29.04 -15.77
CA GLN A 141 32.20 29.24 -17.21
C GLN A 141 32.40 27.93 -17.99
N GLU A 142 31.92 26.80 -17.46
CA GLU A 142 31.94 25.51 -18.16
C GLU A 142 30.89 25.43 -19.29
N ILE A 143 29.78 26.16 -19.13
CA ILE A 143 28.73 26.31 -20.14
C ILE A 143 28.40 27.77 -20.41
N SER A 144 27.81 28.03 -21.57
CA SER A 144 27.30 29.36 -21.92
C SER A 144 25.93 29.63 -21.30
N TRP A 145 25.57 30.91 -21.13
CA TRP A 145 24.21 31.30 -20.72
C TRP A 145 23.13 30.70 -21.63
N GLN A 146 23.38 30.67 -22.95
CA GLN A 146 22.45 30.11 -23.91
C GLN A 146 22.21 28.60 -23.70
N GLU A 147 23.25 27.86 -23.33
CA GLU A 147 23.16 26.42 -23.04
C GLU A 147 22.40 26.17 -21.72
N TYR A 148 22.68 26.96 -20.68
CA TYR A 148 21.93 26.95 -19.43
C TYR A 148 20.43 27.22 -19.65
N ASP A 149 20.12 28.35 -20.28
CA ASP A 149 18.75 28.85 -20.50
C ASP A 149 17.93 27.88 -21.37
N SER A 150 18.51 27.41 -22.48
CA SER A 150 17.82 26.46 -23.37
C SER A 150 17.54 25.11 -22.71
N SER A 151 18.46 24.61 -21.86
CA SER A 151 18.27 23.35 -21.15
C SER A 151 17.13 23.45 -20.12
N LEU A 152 17.11 24.52 -19.34
CA LEU A 152 16.06 24.74 -18.35
C LEU A 152 14.71 25.06 -18.97
N GLN A 153 14.69 25.84 -20.05
CA GLN A 153 13.45 26.12 -20.79
C GLN A 153 12.82 24.81 -21.29
N ALA A 154 13.62 23.92 -21.89
CA ALA A 154 13.13 22.64 -22.39
C ALA A 154 12.58 21.73 -21.27
N LEU A 155 13.21 21.71 -20.09
CA LEU A 155 12.69 21.00 -18.92
C LEU A 155 11.39 21.63 -18.41
N THR A 156 11.36 22.96 -18.29
CA THR A 156 10.20 23.71 -17.80
C THR A 156 8.98 23.46 -18.68
N GLU A 157 9.13 23.57 -20.01
CA GLU A 157 8.04 23.35 -20.96
C GLU A 157 7.44 21.94 -20.84
N LYS A 158 8.25 20.92 -20.57
CA LYS A 158 7.78 19.54 -20.37
C LYS A 158 7.09 19.34 -19.01
N VAL A 159 7.64 19.93 -17.95
CA VAL A 159 7.00 19.91 -16.63
C VAL A 159 5.63 20.60 -16.68
N GLU A 160 5.53 21.74 -17.37
CA GLU A 160 4.26 22.44 -17.58
C GLU A 160 3.26 21.60 -18.38
N GLN A 161 3.71 20.84 -19.38
CA GLN A 161 2.84 19.91 -20.12
C GLN A 161 2.32 18.76 -19.24
N LEU A 162 3.19 18.18 -18.41
CA LEU A 162 2.80 17.17 -17.42
C LEU A 162 1.78 17.76 -16.44
N ASP A 163 2.08 18.94 -15.88
CA ASP A 163 1.21 19.62 -14.91
C ASP A 163 -0.15 19.97 -15.54
N ALA A 164 -0.19 20.38 -16.81
CA ALA A 164 -1.43 20.63 -17.53
C ALA A 164 -2.25 19.35 -17.77
N ALA A 165 -1.60 18.20 -17.96
CA ALA A 165 -2.28 16.91 -18.08
C ALA A 165 -2.83 16.44 -16.73
N LEU A 166 -2.06 16.55 -15.65
CA LEU A 166 -2.50 16.18 -14.30
C LEU A 166 -3.62 17.11 -13.78
N GLN A 167 -3.60 18.39 -14.16
CA GLN A 167 -4.61 19.38 -13.74
C GLN A 167 -5.89 19.39 -14.59
N GLN A 168 -6.08 18.45 -15.51
CA GLN A 168 -7.38 18.27 -16.17
C GLN A 168 -8.45 17.94 -15.11
N PRO A 169 -9.69 18.45 -15.21
CA PRO A 169 -10.71 18.25 -14.17
C PRO A 169 -10.94 16.78 -13.78
N GLU A 170 -10.97 15.88 -14.78
CA GLU A 170 -11.15 14.43 -14.57
C GLU A 170 -9.97 13.82 -13.80
N ASN A 171 -8.74 14.17 -14.19
CA ASN A 171 -7.53 13.69 -13.51
C ASN A 171 -7.39 14.26 -12.10
N LEU A 172 -7.76 15.53 -11.88
CA LEU A 172 -7.76 16.12 -10.54
C LEU A 172 -8.74 15.42 -9.61
N GLU A 173 -9.95 15.09 -10.09
CA GLU A 173 -10.91 14.34 -9.31
C GLU A 173 -10.37 12.95 -8.95
N ILE A 174 -9.75 12.25 -9.90
CA ILE A 174 -9.13 10.94 -9.69
C ILE A 174 -7.96 11.03 -8.70
N LEU A 175 -7.01 11.95 -8.90
CA LEU A 175 -5.87 12.17 -7.99
C LEU A 175 -6.32 12.60 -6.58
N SER A 176 -7.48 13.26 -6.46
CA SER A 176 -8.02 13.66 -5.16
C SER A 176 -8.42 12.47 -4.28
N THR A 177 -8.67 11.30 -4.86
CA THR A 177 -9.04 10.09 -4.10
C THR A 177 -7.95 9.68 -3.11
N VAL A 178 -6.67 9.88 -3.46
CA VAL A 178 -5.52 9.57 -2.59
C VAL A 178 -5.07 10.76 -1.73
N ALA A 179 -5.77 11.90 -1.78
CA ALA A 179 -5.39 13.11 -1.04
C ALA A 179 -5.43 12.96 0.49
N HIS A 180 -6.11 11.93 0.98
CA HIS A 180 -6.21 11.59 2.40
C HIS A 180 -5.08 10.70 2.90
N LEU A 181 -4.26 10.13 1.99
CA LEU A 181 -3.13 9.31 2.38
C LEU A 181 -2.06 10.16 3.07
N PRO A 182 -1.32 9.61 4.05
CA PRO A 182 -0.26 10.35 4.75
C PRO A 182 0.85 10.89 3.84
N LEU A 183 0.98 10.39 2.60
CA LEU A 183 2.04 10.74 1.66
C LEU A 183 2.17 12.25 1.43
N ILE A 184 1.07 12.91 1.04
CA ILE A 184 1.08 14.34 0.68
C ILE A 184 1.38 15.19 1.92
N GLU A 185 0.73 14.88 3.05
CA GLU A 185 0.93 15.62 4.29
C GLU A 185 2.36 15.46 4.82
N ASN A 186 2.92 14.25 4.74
CA ASN A 186 4.32 14.02 5.11
C ASN A 186 5.27 14.87 4.27
N TRP A 187 5.08 14.95 2.95
CA TRP A 187 5.90 15.82 2.10
C TRP A 187 5.77 17.29 2.50
N ARG A 188 4.55 17.79 2.73
CA ARG A 188 4.32 19.19 3.16
C ARG A 188 5.05 19.52 4.45
N ILE A 189 5.01 18.61 5.42
CA ILE A 189 5.67 18.76 6.73
C ILE A 189 7.20 18.77 6.57
N LEU A 190 7.74 18.00 5.63
CA LEU A 190 9.17 17.86 5.42
C LEU A 190 9.80 19.02 4.63
N LEU A 191 9.02 19.76 3.82
CA LEU A 191 9.56 20.88 3.04
C LEU A 191 10.21 21.95 3.93
N THR A 192 11.34 22.51 3.49
CA THR A 192 11.95 23.69 4.12
C THR A 192 11.05 24.92 4.00
N GLU A 193 11.29 25.94 4.84
CA GLU A 193 10.54 27.20 4.80
C GLU A 193 10.58 27.86 3.40
N ASP A 194 11.73 27.83 2.73
CA ASP A 194 11.90 28.37 1.38
C ASP A 194 11.00 27.68 0.35
N HIS A 195 10.82 26.36 0.46
CA HIS A 195 9.96 25.59 -0.44
C HIS A 195 8.48 25.62 -0.04
N GLN A 196 8.16 25.82 1.25
CA GLN A 196 6.77 25.99 1.69
C GLN A 196 6.13 27.26 1.11
N GLY A 197 6.90 28.34 0.94
CA GLY A 197 6.42 29.59 0.34
C GLY A 197 6.08 29.49 -1.15
N LEU A 198 6.65 28.51 -1.86
CA LEU A 198 6.47 28.25 -3.29
C LEU A 198 5.93 26.83 -3.53
N MET A 199 5.03 26.41 -2.65
CA MET A 199 4.52 25.04 -2.64
C MET A 199 3.87 24.68 -3.99
N PRO A 200 4.29 23.56 -4.61
CA PRO A 200 3.68 23.12 -5.86
C PRO A 200 2.20 22.81 -5.70
N TRP A 201 1.43 22.89 -6.79
CA TRP A 201 -0.03 22.81 -6.76
C TRP A 201 -0.55 21.51 -6.11
N TRP A 202 0.12 20.37 -6.31
CA TRP A 202 -0.29 19.08 -5.73
C TRP A 202 -0.04 18.98 -4.23
N LEU A 203 0.82 19.84 -3.67
CA LEU A 203 1.08 19.96 -2.23
C LEU A 203 0.29 21.13 -1.60
N SER A 204 -0.23 22.07 -2.40
CA SER A 204 -0.89 23.29 -1.91
C SER A 204 -2.16 23.06 -1.06
N GLY A 205 -2.77 21.88 -1.16
CA GLY A 205 -4.07 21.55 -0.57
C GLY A 205 -5.20 21.43 -1.61
N LEU A 206 -4.94 21.80 -2.88
CA LEU A 206 -5.91 21.70 -3.97
C LEU A 206 -6.55 20.31 -4.07
N LEU A 207 -5.75 19.24 -3.99
CA LEU A 207 -6.27 17.87 -4.06
C LEU A 207 -7.24 17.56 -2.90
N SER A 208 -6.96 18.04 -1.69
CA SER A 208 -7.85 17.87 -0.55
C SER A 208 -9.16 18.67 -0.71
N GLU A 209 -9.08 19.87 -1.30
CA GLU A 209 -10.27 20.68 -1.62
C GLU A 209 -11.15 19.99 -2.66
N VAL A 210 -10.55 19.46 -3.74
CA VAL A 210 -11.27 18.69 -4.76
C VAL A 210 -11.92 17.46 -4.14
N ALA A 211 -11.19 16.69 -3.32
CA ALA A 211 -11.73 15.52 -2.63
C ALA A 211 -12.94 15.86 -1.76
N GLN A 212 -12.88 16.98 -1.03
CA GLN A 212 -13.97 17.46 -0.19
C GLN A 212 -15.20 17.85 -1.02
N VAL A 213 -15.01 18.54 -2.16
CA VAL A 213 -16.09 18.91 -3.08
C VAL A 213 -16.74 17.66 -3.67
N SER A 214 -15.95 16.73 -4.23
CA SER A 214 -16.45 15.47 -4.80
C SER A 214 -17.19 14.63 -3.77
N MET A 215 -16.68 14.52 -2.54
CA MET A 215 -17.37 13.83 -1.44
C MET A 215 -18.72 14.50 -1.11
N GLN A 216 -18.77 15.82 -1.03
CA GLN A 216 -20.03 16.54 -0.78
C GLN A 216 -21.05 16.35 -1.92
N GLU A 217 -20.60 16.33 -3.17
CA GLU A 217 -21.46 16.06 -4.31
C GLU A 217 -21.98 14.61 -4.33
N ALA A 218 -21.11 13.64 -4.04
CA ALA A 218 -21.50 12.24 -3.90
C ALA A 218 -22.56 12.08 -2.80
N LEU A 219 -22.36 12.67 -1.63
CA LEU A 219 -23.33 12.64 -0.52
C LEU A 219 -24.68 13.27 -0.88
N LYS A 220 -24.69 14.34 -1.70
CA LYS A 220 -25.95 14.95 -2.19
C LYS A 220 -26.71 14.03 -3.15
N ARG A 221 -25.99 13.21 -3.93
CA ARG A 221 -26.55 12.25 -4.90
C ARG A 221 -26.88 10.90 -4.27
N MET A 222 -26.31 10.60 -3.10
CA MET A 222 -26.58 9.35 -2.39
C MET A 222 -28.07 9.22 -2.02
N PRO A 223 -28.64 8.01 -2.13
CA PRO A 223 -29.99 7.74 -1.63
C PRO A 223 -30.11 8.12 -0.16
N SER A 224 -31.32 8.51 0.26
CA SER A 224 -31.57 8.85 1.67
C SER A 224 -31.26 7.67 2.59
N ALA A 225 -30.99 7.94 3.87
CA ALA A 225 -30.75 6.91 4.87
C ALA A 225 -31.87 5.86 4.94
N GLY A 226 -33.12 6.22 4.63
CA GLY A 226 -34.23 5.28 4.55
C GLY A 226 -34.09 4.25 3.43
N ILE A 227 -33.52 4.64 2.28
CA ILE A 227 -33.24 3.74 1.16
C ILE A 227 -32.08 2.81 1.53
N TRP A 228 -31.01 3.34 2.12
CA TRP A 228 -29.91 2.51 2.62
C TRP A 228 -30.34 1.52 3.70
N GLN A 229 -31.24 1.91 4.60
CA GLN A 229 -31.83 0.99 5.57
C GLN A 229 -32.69 -0.09 4.89
N ALA A 230 -33.43 0.25 3.84
CA ALA A 230 -34.21 -0.72 3.08
C ALA A 230 -33.31 -1.70 2.31
N VAL A 231 -32.23 -1.21 1.69
CA VAL A 231 -31.20 -2.04 1.04
C VAL A 231 -30.50 -2.93 2.06
N ALA A 232 -30.05 -2.37 3.19
CA ALA A 232 -29.40 -3.14 4.24
C ALA A 232 -30.32 -4.22 4.85
N ARG A 233 -31.63 -3.96 4.99
CA ARG A 233 -32.61 -4.98 5.39
C ARG A 233 -32.78 -6.05 4.31
N ALA A 234 -32.88 -5.65 3.04
CA ALA A 234 -33.01 -6.59 1.93
C ALA A 234 -31.75 -7.44 1.72
N VAL A 235 -30.57 -6.89 2.02
CA VAL A 235 -29.28 -7.60 2.01
C VAL A 235 -29.19 -8.52 3.23
N ASN A 236 -29.51 -8.07 4.44
CA ASN A 236 -29.54 -8.91 5.65
C ASN A 236 -30.55 -10.08 5.53
N ASP A 237 -31.73 -9.84 4.95
CA ASP A 237 -32.75 -10.87 4.68
C ASP A 237 -32.28 -11.89 3.61
N LYS A 238 -31.30 -11.51 2.77
CA LYS A 238 -30.62 -12.39 1.81
C LYS A 238 -29.40 -13.08 2.46
N GLU A 239 -28.71 -12.40 3.35
CA GLU A 239 -27.51 -12.87 4.06
C GLU A 239 -27.82 -14.01 5.03
N GLU A 240 -28.98 -14.13 5.65
CA GLU A 240 -29.28 -15.36 6.44
C GLU A 240 -29.34 -16.62 5.56
N ARG A 241 -29.70 -16.49 4.27
CA ARG A 241 -29.68 -17.61 3.31
C ARG A 241 -28.33 -17.77 2.62
N GLN A 242 -27.56 -16.70 2.49
CA GLN A 242 -26.24 -16.70 1.85
C GLN A 242 -25.10 -16.97 2.83
N LEU A 243 -25.20 -16.67 4.14
CA LEU A 243 -24.17 -16.98 5.15
C LEU A 243 -23.94 -18.49 5.29
N ALA A 244 -24.97 -19.31 5.09
CA ALA A 244 -24.81 -20.76 5.08
C ALA A 244 -24.00 -21.24 3.85
N ALA A 245 -24.16 -20.56 2.70
CA ALA A 245 -23.40 -20.83 1.47
C ALA A 245 -22.01 -20.18 1.47
N LEU A 246 -21.84 -19.01 2.09
CA LEU A 246 -20.57 -18.29 2.23
C LEU A 246 -19.66 -18.96 3.26
N LYS A 247 -20.22 -19.51 4.35
CA LYS A 247 -19.49 -20.39 5.29
C LYS A 247 -19.03 -21.68 4.60
N LEU A 248 -19.79 -22.19 3.64
CA LEU A 248 -19.41 -23.34 2.81
C LEU A 248 -18.27 -22.99 1.82
N LEU A 249 -18.34 -21.80 1.22
CA LEU A 249 -17.36 -21.32 0.25
C LEU A 249 -16.02 -20.94 0.92
N LEU A 250 -16.04 -20.27 2.09
CA LEU A 250 -14.87 -19.88 2.88
C LEU A 250 -13.95 -21.07 3.23
N LEU A 251 -14.55 -22.24 3.46
CA LEU A 251 -13.81 -23.46 3.82
C LEU A 251 -13.25 -24.20 2.61
N MET A 252 -13.89 -24.06 1.45
CA MET A 252 -13.41 -24.65 0.21
C MET A 252 -12.31 -23.80 -0.44
N THR A 253 -12.31 -22.47 -0.28
CA THR A 253 -11.30 -21.55 -0.83
C THR A 253 -10.02 -21.46 0.00
N LEU A 254 -10.07 -21.74 1.30
CA LEU A 254 -8.87 -21.94 2.14
C LEU A 254 -7.96 -23.07 1.61
N ARG A 255 -8.46 -23.97 0.77
CA ARG A 255 -7.68 -25.05 0.14
C ARG A 255 -6.82 -24.58 -1.05
N ALA A 256 -7.15 -23.46 -1.66
CA ALA A 256 -6.48 -22.97 -2.89
C ALA A 256 -5.55 -21.77 -2.65
N ARG A 257 -5.84 -20.88 -1.66
CA ARG A 257 -5.03 -19.67 -1.40
C ARG A 257 -4.02 -19.79 -0.26
N VAL A 258 -4.03 -20.89 0.50
CA VAL A 258 -2.88 -21.29 1.33
C VAL A 258 -1.64 -21.61 0.48
N ALA A 259 -1.74 -21.62 -0.85
CA ALA A 259 -0.61 -21.72 -1.77
C ALA A 259 -0.09 -20.37 -2.31
N ALA A 260 -0.70 -19.23 -1.93
CA ALA A 260 -0.45 -17.93 -2.56
C ALA A 260 -0.12 -16.78 -1.58
N ALA A 261 -0.11 -17.00 -0.27
CA ALA A 261 0.46 -16.01 0.65
C ALA A 261 1.99 -16.04 0.54
N PRO A 262 2.70 -14.94 0.84
CA PRO A 262 4.16 -14.96 0.88
C PRO A 262 4.64 -16.10 1.80
N ALA A 263 5.50 -16.95 1.27
CA ALA A 263 5.93 -18.18 1.91
C ALA A 263 6.34 -17.94 3.38
N GLY A 264 5.62 -18.57 4.30
CA GLY A 264 6.03 -18.67 5.71
C GLY A 264 5.17 -17.95 6.75
N GLN A 265 4.14 -17.18 6.40
CA GLN A 265 3.25 -16.59 7.41
C GLN A 265 2.12 -17.58 7.82
N PRO A 266 1.99 -17.92 9.12
CA PRO A 266 0.92 -18.78 9.59
C PRO A 266 -0.42 -18.04 9.61
N VAL A 267 -1.48 -18.72 9.17
CA VAL A 267 -2.86 -18.22 9.34
C VAL A 267 -3.37 -18.67 10.71
N ILE A 268 -3.84 -17.73 11.52
CA ILE A 268 -4.36 -18.02 12.86
C ILE A 268 -5.87 -17.82 12.84
N ILE A 269 -6.62 -18.88 13.15
CA ILE A 269 -8.07 -18.80 13.36
C ILE A 269 -8.32 -18.73 14.86
N ARG A 270 -9.04 -17.69 15.30
CA ARG A 270 -9.42 -17.48 16.69
C ARG A 270 -10.91 -17.72 16.90
N TRP A 271 -11.27 -18.41 17.98
CA TRP A 271 -12.63 -18.48 18.50
C TRP A 271 -12.68 -17.92 19.92
N VAL A 272 -13.80 -17.30 20.30
CA VAL A 272 -14.02 -16.73 21.64
C VAL A 272 -15.22 -17.43 22.28
N SER A 273 -15.08 -17.83 23.54
CA SER A 273 -16.19 -18.44 24.30
C SER A 273 -17.33 -17.44 24.54
N PRO A 274 -18.59 -17.87 24.67
CA PRO A 274 -19.71 -16.95 24.87
C PRO A 274 -19.63 -16.08 26.13
N ASP A 275 -18.97 -16.57 27.18
CA ASP A 275 -18.69 -15.82 28.40
C ASP A 275 -17.45 -14.90 28.28
N GLY A 276 -16.74 -14.96 27.15
CA GLY A 276 -15.51 -14.22 26.87
C GLY A 276 -14.32 -14.60 27.75
N GLN A 277 -14.39 -15.66 28.54
CA GLN A 277 -13.31 -16.06 29.46
C GLN A 277 -12.17 -16.83 28.77
N TYR A 278 -12.50 -17.52 27.67
CA TYR A 278 -11.59 -18.40 26.97
C TYR A 278 -11.50 -18.06 25.49
N GLU A 279 -10.37 -18.42 24.90
CA GLU A 279 -10.12 -18.34 23.47
C GLU A 279 -9.57 -19.68 22.99
N ALA A 280 -9.89 -20.04 21.75
CA ALA A 280 -9.31 -21.19 21.08
C ALA A 280 -8.58 -20.72 19.82
N HIS A 281 -7.35 -21.17 19.62
CA HIS A 281 -6.53 -20.78 18.48
C HIS A 281 -6.19 -22.01 17.64
N CYS A 282 -6.30 -21.90 16.32
CA CYS A 282 -5.82 -22.89 15.36
C CYS A 282 -4.81 -22.21 14.44
N VAL A 283 -3.60 -22.77 14.36
CA VAL A 283 -2.52 -22.23 13.53
C VAL A 283 -2.33 -23.12 12.31
N LEU A 284 -2.51 -22.55 11.13
CA LEU A 284 -2.36 -23.23 9.85
C LEU A 284 -1.08 -22.74 9.15
N VAL A 285 -0.17 -23.65 8.85
CA VAL A 285 1.08 -23.36 8.14
C VAL A 285 0.99 -23.90 6.71
N GLN A 286 1.40 -23.10 5.73
CA GLN A 286 1.16 -23.37 4.31
C GLN A 286 1.91 -24.59 3.76
N ASP A 287 3.15 -24.80 4.22
CA ASP A 287 4.08 -25.70 3.52
C ASP A 287 3.86 -27.19 3.81
N LYS A 288 3.02 -27.54 4.80
CA LYS A 288 2.74 -28.93 5.16
C LYS A 288 1.32 -29.08 5.66
N ARG A 289 0.53 -29.88 4.95
CA ARG A 289 -0.73 -30.41 5.47
C ARG A 289 -0.42 -31.29 6.69
N PRO A 290 -0.83 -30.89 7.90
CA PRO A 290 -0.57 -31.71 9.07
C PRO A 290 -1.50 -32.93 9.04
N GLU A 291 -1.07 -34.05 9.64
CA GLU A 291 -1.94 -35.22 9.81
C GLU A 291 -3.11 -34.91 10.75
N GLN A 292 -2.89 -33.98 11.69
CA GLN A 292 -3.87 -33.53 12.66
C GLN A 292 -3.84 -32.01 12.80
N ILE A 293 -5.01 -31.39 12.89
CA ILE A 293 -5.20 -29.99 13.24
C ILE A 293 -5.23 -29.87 14.75
N GLU A 294 -4.33 -29.07 15.31
CA GLU A 294 -4.28 -28.74 16.74
C GLU A 294 -5.08 -27.45 17.01
N ILE A 295 -5.96 -27.51 18.01
CA ILE A 295 -6.63 -26.34 18.59
C ILE A 295 -6.14 -26.17 20.01
N VAL A 296 -5.62 -24.98 20.33
CA VAL A 296 -5.11 -24.63 21.65
C VAL A 296 -6.15 -23.75 22.36
N PHE A 297 -6.58 -24.17 23.55
CA PHE A 297 -7.54 -23.47 24.39
C PHE A 297 -6.81 -22.73 25.51
N MET A 298 -7.05 -21.43 25.60
CA MET A 298 -6.39 -20.52 26.52
C MET A 298 -7.40 -19.65 27.25
N THR A 299 -7.01 -19.12 28.40
CA THR A 299 -7.69 -17.98 29.02
C THR A 299 -7.31 -16.70 28.26
N ARG A 300 -8.07 -15.61 28.45
CA ARG A 300 -7.69 -14.28 27.92
C ARG A 300 -6.31 -13.78 28.37
N ALA A 301 -5.77 -14.30 29.48
CA ALA A 301 -4.43 -13.97 29.95
C ALA A 301 -3.32 -14.74 29.20
N GLY A 302 -3.69 -15.62 28.26
CA GLY A 302 -2.76 -16.45 27.50
C GLY A 302 -2.34 -17.74 28.21
N GLU A 303 -2.97 -18.09 29.34
CA GLU A 303 -2.66 -19.32 30.07
C GLU A 303 -3.48 -20.51 29.54
N PRO A 304 -2.97 -21.75 29.57
CA PRO A 304 -3.75 -22.93 29.18
C PRO A 304 -5.09 -23.03 29.93
N ALA A 305 -6.18 -23.31 29.21
CA ALA A 305 -7.53 -23.41 29.77
C ALA A 305 -7.77 -24.74 30.51
N LEU A 306 -7.04 -24.99 31.61
CA LEU A 306 -7.07 -26.26 32.36
C LEU A 306 -8.46 -26.66 32.85
N ARG A 307 -9.37 -25.69 33.05
CA ARG A 307 -10.77 -25.93 33.45
C ARG A 307 -11.62 -26.61 32.36
N LEU A 308 -11.18 -26.54 31.11
CA LEU A 308 -11.82 -27.22 29.99
C LEU A 308 -11.30 -28.65 29.79
N SER A 309 -10.35 -29.10 30.60
CA SER A 309 -9.77 -30.44 30.48
C SER A 309 -10.84 -31.55 30.57
N ASN A 310 -10.68 -32.57 29.72
CA ASN A 310 -11.61 -33.69 29.51
C ASN A 310 -13.01 -33.31 28.99
N GLN A 311 -13.28 -32.04 28.72
CA GLN A 311 -14.51 -31.68 28.05
C GLN A 311 -14.47 -32.15 26.58
N PRO A 312 -15.59 -32.66 26.07
CA PRO A 312 -15.72 -32.96 24.65
C PRO A 312 -15.72 -31.65 23.86
N VAL A 313 -15.16 -31.70 22.66
CA VAL A 313 -15.11 -30.56 21.73
C VAL A 313 -15.41 -31.06 20.33
N TRP A 314 -16.16 -30.27 19.56
CA TRP A 314 -16.49 -30.57 18.18
C TRP A 314 -15.99 -29.49 17.26
N LEU A 315 -15.42 -29.90 16.13
CA LEU A 315 -15.14 -29.04 14.99
C LEU A 315 -15.72 -29.70 13.74
N ALA A 316 -16.67 -29.04 13.08
CA ALA A 316 -17.41 -29.62 11.95
C ALA A 316 -18.06 -30.99 12.26
N ASP A 317 -18.71 -31.08 13.44
CA ASP A 317 -19.28 -32.31 14.04
C ASP A 317 -18.28 -33.44 14.35
N LEU A 318 -16.99 -33.29 14.06
CA LEU A 318 -16.00 -34.28 14.50
C LEU A 318 -15.75 -34.08 15.97
N GLU A 319 -15.88 -35.14 16.74
CA GLU A 319 -15.64 -35.10 18.17
C GLU A 319 -14.17 -35.35 18.50
N SER A 320 -13.65 -34.55 19.43
CA SER A 320 -12.38 -34.75 20.10
C SER A 320 -12.55 -34.47 21.60
N LYS A 321 -11.46 -34.54 22.36
CA LYS A 321 -11.45 -34.19 23.78
C LYS A 321 -10.30 -33.23 24.08
N ILE A 322 -10.57 -32.24 24.91
CA ILE A 322 -9.57 -31.29 25.37
C ILE A 322 -8.65 -31.99 26.38
N SER A 323 -7.35 -31.98 26.14
CA SER A 323 -6.33 -32.64 26.95
C SER A 323 -6.11 -31.94 28.30
N ALA A 324 -5.19 -32.47 29.12
CA ALA A 324 -4.77 -31.82 30.37
C ALA A 324 -4.05 -30.48 30.10
N GLU A 325 -3.42 -30.34 28.94
CA GLU A 325 -2.69 -29.14 28.51
C GLU A 325 -3.58 -28.11 27.81
N GLY A 326 -4.88 -28.33 27.73
CA GLY A 326 -5.81 -27.43 27.02
C GLY A 326 -5.70 -27.53 25.51
N LYS A 327 -5.41 -28.70 24.95
CA LYS A 327 -5.30 -28.91 23.50
C LYS A 327 -6.31 -29.93 23.00
N ALA A 328 -6.76 -29.79 21.75
CA ALA A 328 -7.54 -30.81 21.07
C ALA A 328 -7.00 -31.04 19.66
N TRP A 329 -7.02 -32.30 19.22
CA TRP A 329 -6.55 -32.69 17.89
C TRP A 329 -7.68 -33.26 17.06
N PHE A 330 -7.74 -32.85 15.79
CA PHE A 330 -8.73 -33.31 14.82
C PHE A 330 -8.01 -33.90 13.61
N PRO A 331 -8.35 -35.11 13.15
CA PRO A 331 -7.77 -35.68 11.94
C PRO A 331 -8.06 -34.79 10.73
N SER A 332 -7.01 -34.38 10.00
CA SER A 332 -7.16 -33.48 8.85
C SER A 332 -8.01 -34.07 7.74
N ASP A 333 -7.92 -35.39 7.50
CA ASP A 333 -8.78 -36.09 6.53
C ASP A 333 -10.26 -36.07 6.96
N GLY A 334 -10.52 -36.29 8.25
CA GLY A 334 -11.88 -36.25 8.80
C GLY A 334 -12.50 -34.87 8.65
N LEU A 335 -11.75 -33.81 8.99
CA LEU A 335 -12.20 -32.43 8.85
C LEU A 335 -12.55 -32.11 7.41
N LEU A 336 -11.67 -32.48 6.46
CA LEU A 336 -11.94 -32.26 5.05
C LEU A 336 -13.19 -33.00 4.58
N GLN A 337 -13.38 -34.26 4.98
CA GLN A 337 -14.59 -35.01 4.63
C GLN A 337 -15.86 -34.37 5.21
N ALA A 338 -15.80 -33.89 6.47
CA ALA A 338 -16.92 -33.21 7.12
C ALA A 338 -17.30 -31.91 6.38
N LEU A 339 -16.30 -31.13 5.98
CA LEU A 339 -16.46 -29.89 5.22
C LEU A 339 -17.00 -30.15 3.81
N GLU A 340 -16.45 -31.13 3.09
CA GLU A 340 -16.93 -31.56 1.76
C GLU A 340 -18.38 -32.07 1.79
N SER A 341 -18.81 -32.63 2.94
CA SER A 341 -20.20 -33.05 3.18
C SER A 341 -21.12 -31.89 3.59
N GLY A 342 -20.61 -30.66 3.61
CA GLY A 342 -21.32 -29.43 3.90
C GLY A 342 -21.59 -29.15 5.37
N LYS A 343 -20.82 -29.75 6.29
CA LYS A 343 -20.90 -29.44 7.71
C LYS A 343 -20.18 -28.12 8.01
N PRO A 344 -20.77 -27.19 8.78
CA PRO A 344 -20.13 -25.93 9.11
C PRO A 344 -18.94 -26.14 10.06
N PRO A 345 -17.88 -25.30 10.03
CA PRO A 345 -16.68 -25.43 10.85
C PRO A 345 -16.90 -24.81 12.23
N CYS A 346 -18.05 -25.09 12.84
CA CYS A 346 -18.35 -24.55 14.15
C CYS A 346 -17.50 -25.26 15.20
N LEU A 347 -16.84 -24.47 16.06
CA LEU A 347 -16.22 -24.97 17.27
C LEU A 347 -17.29 -25.00 18.37
N ALA A 348 -17.54 -26.17 18.94
CA ALA A 348 -18.45 -26.33 20.07
C ALA A 348 -17.75 -27.03 21.22
N VAL A 349 -17.95 -26.57 22.45
CA VAL A 349 -17.25 -27.08 23.64
C VAL A 349 -18.25 -27.53 24.71
N GLY A 350 -17.91 -28.60 25.42
CA GLY A 350 -18.66 -29.09 26.57
C GLY A 350 -19.87 -29.96 26.19
N SER A 351 -20.42 -30.70 27.17
CA SER A 351 -21.54 -31.63 26.92
C SER A 351 -22.81 -30.96 26.37
N SER A 352 -22.97 -29.64 26.58
CA SER A 352 -24.05 -28.82 26.02
C SER A 352 -23.83 -28.40 24.57
N ARG A 353 -22.65 -28.66 23.99
CA ARG A 353 -22.23 -28.19 22.65
C ARG A 353 -22.38 -26.68 22.51
N GLU A 354 -21.84 -25.94 23.47
CA GLU A 354 -21.86 -24.49 23.41
C GLU A 354 -20.97 -24.00 22.25
N VAL A 355 -21.57 -23.29 21.30
CA VAL A 355 -20.90 -22.82 20.07
C VAL A 355 -20.07 -21.59 20.39
N TRP A 356 -18.80 -21.60 19.98
CA TRP A 356 -17.89 -20.46 20.09
C TRP A 356 -17.85 -19.71 18.76
N GLU A 357 -17.90 -18.38 18.82
CA GLU A 357 -17.87 -17.53 17.63
C GLU A 357 -16.43 -17.38 17.13
N ALA A 358 -16.24 -17.54 15.82
CA ALA A 358 -14.96 -17.26 15.18
C ALA A 358 -14.77 -15.74 15.10
N ASP A 359 -13.64 -15.26 15.59
CA ASP A 359 -13.27 -13.86 15.48
C ASP A 359 -12.64 -13.59 14.12
N LEU A 360 -13.47 -13.13 13.18
CA LEU A 360 -13.06 -12.85 11.82
C LEU A 360 -12.11 -11.64 11.70
N GLN A 361 -11.97 -10.81 12.76
CA GLN A 361 -11.00 -9.71 12.78
C GLN A 361 -9.54 -10.22 12.83
N SER A 362 -9.35 -11.50 13.17
CA SER A 362 -8.02 -12.13 13.18
C SER A 362 -7.56 -12.64 11.80
N ILE A 363 -8.45 -12.61 10.80
CA ILE A 363 -8.10 -12.98 9.42
C ILE A 363 -7.48 -11.74 8.74
N PRO A 364 -6.30 -11.87 8.10
CA PRO A 364 -5.68 -10.78 7.36
C PRO A 364 -6.69 -10.12 6.38
N PRO A 365 -6.77 -8.78 6.32
CA PRO A 365 -7.78 -8.07 5.51
C PRO A 365 -7.75 -8.44 4.03
N ASP A 366 -6.58 -8.69 3.48
CA ASP A 366 -6.31 -9.18 2.12
C ASP A 366 -6.98 -10.53 1.84
N LEU A 367 -7.03 -11.42 2.84
CA LEU A 367 -7.77 -12.67 2.74
C LEU A 367 -9.28 -12.44 2.83
N VAL A 368 -9.76 -11.41 3.53
CA VAL A 368 -11.19 -11.06 3.62
C VAL A 368 -11.68 -10.38 2.34
N GLU A 369 -10.90 -9.47 1.77
CA GLU A 369 -11.22 -8.76 0.53
C GLU A 369 -11.22 -9.69 -0.68
N ALA A 370 -10.24 -10.58 -0.79
CA ALA A 370 -10.19 -11.57 -1.86
C ALA A 370 -11.34 -12.60 -1.80
N LEU A 371 -12.09 -12.68 -0.70
CA LEU A 371 -13.31 -13.51 -0.55
C LEU A 371 -14.57 -12.80 -1.07
N HIS A 372 -14.56 -11.48 -1.25
CA HIS A 372 -15.70 -10.71 -1.76
C HIS A 372 -15.73 -10.60 -3.29
N HIS A 373 -14.59 -10.77 -3.97
CA HIS A 373 -14.46 -10.53 -5.41
C HIS A 373 -14.92 -11.68 -6.35
N ASP A 374 -15.05 -12.93 -5.87
CA ASP A 374 -15.31 -14.10 -6.73
C ASP A 374 -16.76 -14.67 -6.66
N SER A 375 -17.77 -13.84 -6.41
CA SER A 375 -19.16 -14.28 -6.65
C SER A 375 -19.46 -14.29 -8.15
N PRO A 376 -19.64 -15.45 -8.81
CA PRO A 376 -20.06 -15.46 -10.21
C PRO A 376 -21.45 -14.83 -10.25
N SER A 377 -21.55 -13.71 -10.97
CA SER A 377 -22.80 -13.10 -11.35
C SER A 377 -23.63 -14.16 -12.07
N ALA A 378 -24.72 -14.60 -11.42
CA ALA A 378 -25.70 -15.46 -12.01
C ALA A 378 -26.31 -14.73 -13.22
N GLN A 379 -25.82 -15.04 -14.41
CA GLN A 379 -26.41 -14.57 -15.65
C GLN A 379 -27.83 -15.15 -15.74
N GLU A 380 -28.80 -14.22 -15.77
CA GLU A 380 -30.19 -14.48 -16.10
C GLU A 380 -30.25 -15.11 -17.50
N ALA A 381 -30.68 -16.36 -17.57
CA ALA A 381 -31.20 -16.92 -18.81
C ALA A 381 -32.59 -16.31 -19.06
N SER A 382 -32.68 -15.43 -20.06
CA SER A 382 -33.90 -15.09 -20.79
C SER A 382 -33.71 -15.43 -22.26
#